data_AF-A0A532T9U4-F1
#
_entry.id   AF-A0A532T9U4-F1
#
_cell.length_a   1.000
_cell.length_b   1.000
_cell.length_c   1.000
_cell.angle_alpha   90.00
_cell.angle_beta   90.00
_cell.angle_gamma   90.00
#
_symmetry.space_group_name_H-M   'P 1'
#
loop_
_entity.id
_entity.type
_entity.pdbx_description
1 polymer ?
#
loop_
_entity_poly.entity_id
_entity_poly.type
_entity_poly.pdbx_seq_one_letter_code
_entity_poly.pdbx_strand_id
1 'polypeptide(L)'
;MVAYFEKEKMVFMGDLLFEETDPNWATTTDPAPNPVNPQRLCDTLINYMEKDIDTYIPGHEKICSKKILQENAEFFEKYFIKKTN
;
A
#
# COMPACT_ATOMS: atom_id res chain seq x y z
N MET A 1 -3.32 -3.22 -10.52
CA MET A 1 -2.92 -4.56 -11.01
C MET A 1 -1.70 -4.98 -10.20
N VAL A 2 -1.63 -6.23 -9.73
CA VAL A 2 -0.43 -6.76 -9.07
C VAL A 2 0.20 -7.82 -9.97
N ALA A 3 1.51 -7.73 -10.19
CA ALA A 3 2.27 -8.77 -10.88
C ALA A 3 3.34 -9.33 -9.93
N TYR A 4 3.24 -10.63 -9.63
CA TYR A 4 4.15 -11.33 -8.73
C TYR A 4 5.11 -12.21 -9.52
N PHE A 5 6.40 -12.03 -9.27
CA PHE A 5 7.52 -12.71 -9.89
C PHE A 5 8.20 -13.59 -8.83
N GLU A 6 7.72 -14.82 -8.69
CA GLU A 6 8.09 -15.72 -7.59
C GLU A 6 9.57 -16.09 -7.59
N LYS A 7 10.15 -16.37 -8.77
CA LYS A 7 11.57 -16.76 -8.87
C LYS A 7 12.50 -15.62 -8.47
N GLU A 8 12.08 -14.40 -8.79
CA GLU A 8 12.81 -13.17 -8.55
C GLU A 8 12.53 -12.61 -7.14
N LYS A 9 11.53 -13.16 -6.43
CA LYS A 9 11.01 -12.63 -5.15
C LYS A 9 10.63 -11.16 -5.24
N MET A 10 9.96 -10.79 -6.33
CA MET A 10 9.56 -9.41 -6.61
C MET A 10 8.06 -9.28 -6.83
N VAL A 11 7.51 -8.13 -6.48
CA VAL A 11 6.12 -7.79 -6.79
C VAL A 11 6.01 -6.37 -7.30
N PHE A 12 5.33 -6.21 -8.43
CA PHE A 12 4.88 -4.90 -8.93
C PHE A 12 3.45 -4.66 -8.44
N MET A 13 3.26 -3.60 -7.65
CA MET A 13 1.97 -3.29 -6.99
C MET A 13 1.25 -2.09 -7.62
N GLY A 14 1.93 -1.29 -8.45
CA GLY A 14 1.35 -0.08 -9.02
C GLY A 14 0.91 0.90 -7.92
N ASP A 15 -0.18 1.63 -8.15
CA ASP A 15 -0.74 2.61 -7.20
C ASP A 15 -1.42 1.99 -5.96
N LEU A 16 -1.21 0.69 -5.73
CA LEU A 16 -1.58 0.05 -4.45
C LEU A 16 -0.51 0.29 -3.38
N LEU A 17 0.70 0.70 -3.78
CA LEU A 17 1.82 0.94 -2.89
C LEU A 17 2.44 2.31 -3.19
N PHE A 18 2.63 3.10 -2.14
CA PHE A 18 3.25 4.42 -2.22
C PHE A 18 4.58 4.42 -1.46
N GLU A 19 5.64 4.94 -2.09
CA GLU A 19 6.95 5.12 -1.42
C GLU A 19 6.85 6.07 -0.22
N GLU A 20 5.99 7.08 -0.32
CA GLU A 20 5.70 8.02 0.76
C GLU A 20 4.19 8.21 0.85
N THR A 21 3.66 8.34 2.08
CA THR A 21 2.23 8.60 2.32
C THR A 21 2.07 9.98 2.94
N ASP A 22 1.20 10.83 2.36
CA ASP A 22 0.92 12.17 2.87
C ASP A 22 -0.45 12.19 3.60
N PRO A 23 -0.50 12.50 4.91
CA PRO A 23 -1.74 12.71 5.64
C PRO A 23 -2.72 13.70 5.00
N ASN A 24 -2.23 14.65 4.19
CA ASN A 24 -3.08 15.59 3.46
C ASN A 24 -4.01 14.86 2.46
N TRP A 25 -3.66 13.68 1.99
CA TRP A 25 -4.54 12.87 1.12
C TRP A 25 -5.84 12.46 1.81
N ALA A 26 -5.84 12.36 3.14
CA ALA A 26 -7.02 12.01 3.91
C ALA A 26 -7.83 13.23 4.38
N THR A 27 -7.24 14.43 4.33
CA THR A 27 -7.82 15.65 4.92
C THR A 27 -8.18 16.71 3.89
N THR A 28 -7.66 16.61 2.66
CA THR A 28 -7.97 17.54 1.57
C THR A 28 -9.21 17.09 0.79
N THR A 29 -9.96 18.07 0.28
CA THR A 29 -11.08 17.84 -0.67
C THR A 29 -10.60 17.69 -2.12
N ASP A 30 -9.27 17.66 -2.33
CA ASP A 30 -8.65 17.39 -3.62
C ASP A 30 -9.01 15.94 -4.00
N PRO A 31 -9.36 15.60 -5.25
CA PRO A 31 -9.73 14.25 -5.65
C PRO A 31 -8.51 13.31 -5.74
N ALA A 32 -7.48 13.52 -4.92
CA ALA A 32 -6.52 12.47 -4.60
C ALA A 32 -7.35 11.26 -4.13
N PRO A 33 -7.26 10.12 -4.82
CA PRO A 33 -8.34 9.15 -4.84
C PRO A 33 -8.46 8.53 -3.45
N ASN A 34 -9.47 8.96 -2.69
CA ASN A 34 -9.95 8.21 -1.56
C ASN A 34 -10.13 6.76 -2.05
N PRO A 35 -9.38 5.79 -1.48
CA PRO A 35 -9.47 4.42 -1.94
C PRO A 35 -10.93 3.98 -1.82
N VAL A 36 -11.50 3.47 -2.92
CA VAL A 36 -12.91 3.03 -2.96
C VAL A 36 -13.19 1.96 -1.90
N ASN A 37 -12.16 1.17 -1.55
CA ASN A 37 -12.22 0.18 -0.48
C ASN A 37 -10.89 0.16 0.30
N PRO A 38 -10.73 1.03 1.33
CA PRO A 38 -9.49 1.14 2.09
C PRO A 38 -9.17 -0.14 2.88
N GLN A 39 -10.19 -0.83 3.39
CA GLN A 39 -10.01 -2.09 4.11
C GLN A 39 -9.36 -3.15 3.20
N ARG A 40 -9.93 -3.36 2.00
CA ARG A 40 -9.38 -4.34 1.05
C ARG A 40 -7.95 -3.99 0.62
N LEU A 41 -7.64 -2.70 0.49
CA LEU A 41 -6.29 -2.25 0.19
C LEU A 41 -5.32 -2.60 1.33
N CYS A 42 -5.69 -2.28 2.57
CA CYS A 42 -4.93 -2.62 3.77
C CYS A 42 -4.70 -4.15 3.88
N ASP A 43 -5.77 -4.95 3.74
CA ASP A 43 -5.68 -6.41 3.77
C ASP A 43 -4.75 -6.94 2.67
N THR A 44 -4.77 -6.32 1.48
CA THR A 44 -3.88 -6.69 0.37
C THR A 44 -2.42 -6.44 0.75
N LEU A 45 -2.09 -5.27 1.31
CA LEU A 45 -0.73 -4.96 1.78
C LEU A 45 -0.27 -5.99 2.82
N ILE A 46 -1.12 -6.33 3.79
CA ILE A 46 -0.83 -7.34 4.82
C ILE A 46 -0.54 -8.71 4.18
N ASN A 47 -1.40 -9.17 3.26
CA ASN A 47 -1.21 -10.45 2.58
C ASN A 47 0.11 -10.53 1.79
N TYR A 48 0.58 -9.41 1.22
CA TYR A 48 1.87 -9.38 0.49
C TYR A 48 3.07 -9.25 1.43
N MET A 49 2.90 -8.70 2.64
CA MET A 49 3.95 -8.75 3.67
C MET A 49 4.24 -10.18 4.13
N GLU A 50 3.25 -11.07 4.15
CA GLU A 50 3.42 -12.46 4.61
C GLU A 50 4.13 -13.36 3.59
N LYS A 51 4.32 -12.89 2.35
CA LYS A 51 5.00 -13.63 1.28
C LYS A 51 6.53 -13.49 1.37
N ASP A 52 7.23 -14.47 0.81
CA ASP A 52 8.69 -14.46 0.62
C ASP A 52 9.05 -13.55 -0.56
N ILE A 53 8.98 -12.23 -0.33
CA ILE A 53 9.24 -11.17 -1.32
C ILE A 53 10.30 -10.22 -0.75
N ASP A 54 11.36 -10.03 -1.53
CA ASP A 54 12.46 -9.13 -1.19
C ASP A 54 12.24 -7.72 -1.74
N THR A 55 11.59 -7.61 -2.90
CA THR A 55 11.48 -6.35 -3.65
C THR A 55 10.03 -5.98 -3.98
N TYR A 56 9.66 -4.74 -3.69
CA TYR A 56 8.31 -4.20 -3.95
C TYR A 56 8.43 -2.99 -4.86
N ILE A 57 7.73 -3.02 -6.00
CA ILE A 57 7.79 -1.96 -7.01
C ILE A 57 6.45 -1.20 -7.00
N PRO A 58 6.42 0.07 -6.54
CA PRO A 58 5.24 0.92 -6.61
C PRO A 58 4.95 1.40 -8.04
N GLY A 59 3.81 2.08 -8.23
CA GLY A 59 3.43 2.68 -9.52
C GLY A 59 4.22 3.95 -9.85
N HIS A 60 4.70 4.62 -8.82
CA HIS A 60 5.45 5.87 -8.89
C HIS A 60 6.67 5.80 -7.98
N GLU A 61 7.69 6.58 -8.33
CA GLU A 61 8.93 6.72 -7.55
C GLU A 61 9.77 5.43 -7.44
N LYS A 62 10.46 5.22 -6.30
CA LYS A 62 11.53 4.22 -6.19
C LYS A 62 11.05 2.86 -5.70
N ILE A 63 11.85 1.85 -6.00
CA ILE A 63 11.70 0.49 -5.47
C ILE A 63 11.80 0.49 -3.94
N CYS A 64 10.91 -0.23 -3.29
CA CYS A 64 10.79 -0.26 -1.84
C CYS A 64 11.12 -1.64 -1.23
N SER A 65 11.34 -1.62 0.08
CA SER A 65 11.46 -2.82 0.92
C SER A 65 10.15 -3.16 1.61
N LYS A 66 10.03 -4.36 2.19
CA LYS A 66 8.85 -4.81 2.94
C LYS A 66 8.32 -3.80 3.98
N LYS A 67 9.20 -2.98 4.58
CA LYS A 67 8.83 -1.93 5.54
C LYS A 67 7.75 -0.99 5.02
N ILE A 68 7.77 -0.67 3.72
CA ILE A 68 6.83 0.30 3.15
C ILE A 68 5.39 -0.22 3.17
N LEU A 69 5.19 -1.54 3.09
CA LEU A 69 3.85 -2.14 3.10
C LEU A 69 3.21 -1.96 4.48
N GLN A 70 4.02 -2.10 5.53
CA GLN A 70 3.57 -1.88 6.90
C GLN A 70 3.19 -0.41 7.10
N GLU A 71 4.04 0.52 6.68
CA GLU A 71 3.79 1.96 6.81
C GLU A 71 2.52 2.39 6.04
N ASN A 72 2.31 1.84 4.84
CA ASN A 72 1.09 2.09 4.07
C ASN A 72 -0.15 1.47 4.75
N ALA A 73 -0.06 0.24 5.26
CA ALA A 73 -1.17 -0.39 5.98
C ALA A 73 -1.58 0.42 7.22
N GLU A 74 -0.61 0.83 8.04
CA GLU A 74 -0.82 1.69 9.22
C GLU A 74 -1.43 3.05 8.83
N PHE A 75 -1.01 3.62 7.70
CA PHE A 75 -1.60 4.84 7.15
C PHE A 75 -3.08 4.65 6.79
N PHE A 76 -3.44 3.58 6.07
CA PHE A 76 -4.82 3.30 5.71
C PHE A 76 -5.69 3.02 6.95
N GLU A 77 -5.17 2.27 7.92
CA GLU A 77 -5.83 2.05 9.20
C GLU A 77 -6.10 3.36 9.95
N LYS A 78 -5.11 4.27 9.99
CA LYS A 78 -5.21 5.51 10.74
C LYS A 78 -6.20 6.49 10.12
N TYR A 79 -6.20 6.61 8.81
CA TYR A 79 -6.87 7.73 8.12
C TYR A 79 -8.15 7.35 7.38
N PHE A 80 -8.30 6.09 6.95
CA PHE A 80 -9.40 5.68 6.07
C PHE A 80 -10.29 4.58 6.65
N ILE A 81 -9.78 3.79 7.59
CA ILE A 81 -10.52 2.70 8.22
C ILE A 81 -10.96 3.14 9.63
N LYS A 82 -12.26 3.34 9.85
CA LYS A 82 -12.77 3.62 11.20
C LYS A 82 -12.56 2.38 12.07
N LYS A 83 -11.79 2.52 13.16
CA LYS A 83 -11.80 1.54 14.25
C LYS A 83 -13.18 1.55 14.90
N THR A 84 -14.00 0.54 14.63
CA THR A 84 -15.17 0.25 15.46
C THR A 84 -14.65 -0.24 16.81
N ASN A 85 -14.78 0.62 17.83
CA ASN A 85 -14.59 0.23 19.23
C ASN A 85 -15.67 -0.76 19.67
#